data_AF-A0A975Y4Q4-F1
#
_entry.id   AF-A0A975Y4Q4-F1
#
_cell.length_a   1.000
_cell.length_b   1.000
_cell.length_c   1.000
_cell.angle_alpha   90.00
_cell.angle_beta   90.00
_cell.angle_gamma   90.00
#
_symmetry.space_group_name_H-M   'P 1'
#
loop_
_entity.id
_entity.type
_entity.pdbx_description
1 polymer ?
#
loop_
_entity_poly.entity_id
_entity_poly.type
_entity_poly.pdbx_seq_one_letter_code
_entity_poly.pdbx_strand_id
1 'polypeptide(L)'
;MQRYKICVLGDREFCSIKLASWLQQQGVSFCLRLRKNEFIQQESDIWLALKDLGLAPGLSLFLRGVKITKVSGFGHFNLACKWQRKLQGSAATEGWFILTDLAELQAAITAYKQRFDIEEMFRDFKTGGYNLEDTKVSGERLITLILLIALAYTSATIQGQQIQRKGVQEYVGRVKEKSRTTRRHSSFYIGLYGYTWVSFMDNCQSLVTQLMRLHPNKRKYYQQGQRAMRLVQSVF
;
A
#
# COMPACT_ATOMS: atom_id res chain seq x y z
N MET A 1 -6.10 4.75 -25.53
CA MET A 1 -5.33 4.51 -24.29
C MET A 1 -5.55 5.67 -23.36
N GLN A 2 -6.09 5.46 -22.16
CA GLN A 2 -6.17 6.50 -21.15
C GLN A 2 -4.74 6.91 -20.76
N ARG A 3 -4.45 8.21 -20.75
CA ARG A 3 -3.14 8.75 -20.38
C ARG A 3 -3.00 8.56 -18.86
N TYR A 4 -2.29 7.52 -18.43
CA TYR A 4 -2.04 7.28 -17.01
C TYR A 4 -1.22 8.44 -16.45
N LYS A 5 -1.66 8.99 -15.31
CA LYS A 5 -0.89 9.98 -14.55
C LYS A 5 -0.01 9.24 -13.56
N ILE A 6 1.30 9.46 -13.64
CA ILE A 6 2.28 8.86 -12.73
C ILE A 6 2.52 9.86 -11.58
N CYS A 7 2.49 9.36 -10.35
CA CYS A 7 2.85 10.12 -9.16
C CYS A 7 3.89 9.35 -8.35
N VAL A 8 5.05 9.96 -8.10
CA VAL A 8 6.13 9.37 -7.30
C VAL A 8 5.96 9.74 -5.83
N LEU A 9 5.94 8.74 -4.95
CA LEU A 9 5.80 8.92 -3.51
C LEU A 9 7.11 8.58 -2.81
N GLY A 10 7.65 9.52 -2.04
CA GLY A 10 8.93 9.35 -1.35
C GLY A 10 8.85 9.70 0.13
N ASP A 11 9.41 8.87 1.00
CA ASP A 11 9.50 9.20 2.44
C ASP A 11 10.65 10.19 2.72
N ARG A 12 10.87 10.51 4.00
CA ARG A 12 11.89 11.44 4.52
C ARG A 12 13.33 11.17 4.08
N GLU A 13 13.63 9.98 3.58
CA GLU A 13 14.94 9.62 3.04
C GLU A 13 15.13 10.14 1.62
N PHE A 14 14.04 10.39 0.90
CA PHE A 14 14.01 10.88 -0.49
C PHE A 14 13.63 12.37 -0.58
N CYS A 15 13.84 13.14 0.49
CA CYS A 15 13.48 14.56 0.59
C CYS A 15 14.40 15.51 -0.22
N SER A 16 14.72 15.14 -1.46
CA SER A 16 15.66 15.87 -2.32
C SER A 16 14.93 16.86 -3.23
N ILE A 17 15.30 18.14 -3.13
CA ILE A 17 14.79 19.19 -4.01
C ILE A 17 15.27 19.00 -5.45
N LYS A 18 16.48 18.43 -5.62
CA LYS A 18 17.00 18.04 -6.95
C LYS A 18 16.09 16.99 -7.59
N LEU A 19 15.65 16.00 -6.80
CA LEU A 19 14.70 14.99 -7.26
C LEU A 19 13.34 15.60 -7.62
N ALA A 20 12.80 16.48 -6.78
CA ALA A 20 11.54 17.18 -7.05
C ALA A 20 11.60 17.99 -8.36
N SER A 21 12.66 18.78 -8.55
CA SER A 21 12.88 19.57 -9.76
C SER A 21 13.00 18.68 -11.00
N TRP A 22 13.76 17.59 -10.91
CA TRP A 22 13.91 16.63 -12.00
C TRP A 22 12.57 15.97 -12.36
N LEU A 23 11.79 15.51 -11.37
CA LEU A 23 10.45 14.93 -11.60
C LEU A 23 9.51 15.92 -12.29
N GLN A 24 9.53 17.18 -11.86
CA GLN A 24 8.76 18.25 -12.48
C GLN A 24 9.15 18.46 -13.96
N GLN A 25 10.45 18.46 -14.27
CA GLN A 25 10.96 18.56 -15.65
C GLN A 25 10.53 17.37 -16.52
N GLN A 26 10.41 16.18 -15.95
CA GLN A 26 9.90 14.99 -16.64
C GLN A 26 8.37 14.97 -16.78
N GLY A 27 7.65 15.97 -16.24
CA GLY A 27 6.18 16.00 -16.23
C GLY A 27 5.55 14.92 -15.36
N VAL A 28 6.29 14.41 -14.37
CA VAL A 28 5.84 13.38 -13.43
C VAL A 28 5.47 14.05 -12.11
N SER A 29 4.24 13.80 -11.63
CA SER A 29 3.81 14.33 -10.34
C SER A 29 4.49 13.64 -9.17
N PHE A 30 4.52 14.27 -8.01
CA PHE A 30 5.20 13.71 -6.85
C PHE A 30 4.62 14.17 -5.51
N CYS A 31 4.88 13.36 -4.48
CA CYS A 31 4.68 13.68 -3.07
C CYS A 31 5.89 13.17 -2.29
N LEU A 32 6.80 14.08 -1.94
CA LEU A 32 8.03 13.77 -1.20
C LEU A 32 7.92 14.32 0.22
N ARG A 33 8.02 13.46 1.23
CA ARG A 33 7.93 13.90 2.62
C ARG A 33 9.22 14.57 3.06
N LEU A 34 9.08 15.75 3.64
CA LEU A 34 10.16 16.55 4.18
C LEU A 34 10.40 16.24 5.66
N ARG A 35 11.61 16.53 6.13
CA ARG A 35 11.96 16.52 7.55
C ARG A 35 11.47 17.82 8.19
N LYS A 36 11.07 17.78 9.46
CA LYS A 36 10.57 18.97 10.19
C LYS A 36 11.59 20.12 10.31
N ASN A 37 12.87 19.83 10.11
CA ASN A 37 13.96 20.79 10.18
C ASN A 37 14.29 21.42 8.81
N GLU A 38 13.59 21.04 7.74
CA GLU A 38 13.69 21.77 6.47
C GLU A 38 13.10 23.17 6.61
N PHE A 39 13.51 24.07 5.73
CA PHE A 39 13.09 25.47 5.75
C PHE A 39 12.25 25.81 4.52
N ILE A 40 11.35 26.76 4.67
CA ILE A 40 10.66 27.39 3.56
C ILE A 40 10.89 28.88 3.61
N GLN A 41 10.92 29.50 2.44
CA GLN A 41 10.93 30.94 2.32
C GLN A 41 9.51 31.47 2.55
N GLN A 42 9.34 32.31 3.57
CA GLN A 42 8.06 32.98 3.86
C GLN A 42 8.01 34.34 3.18
N GLU A 43 9.10 35.11 3.27
CA GLU A 43 9.28 36.42 2.64
C GLU A 43 10.70 36.53 2.07
N SER A 44 11.02 37.61 1.38
CA SER A 44 12.39 37.90 0.92
C SER A 44 13.37 37.77 2.08
N ASP A 45 14.33 36.86 1.96
CA ASP A 45 15.35 36.52 2.97
C ASP A 45 14.88 35.99 4.34
N ILE A 46 13.57 35.80 4.54
CA ILE A 46 13.02 35.19 5.77
C ILE A 46 12.71 33.71 5.54
N TRP A 47 13.44 32.88 6.28
CA TRP A 47 13.35 31.42 6.23
C TRP A 47 12.76 30.88 7.51
N LEU A 48 11.65 30.15 7.40
CA LEU A 48 10.95 29.53 8.51
C LEU A 48 11.13 28.01 8.46
N ALA A 49 11.48 27.39 9.60
CA ALA A 49 11.55 25.94 9.66
C ALA A 49 10.15 25.32 9.64
N LEU A 50 9.99 24.14 9.04
CA LEU A 50 8.69 23.49 8.93
C LEU A 50 8.03 23.19 10.28
N LYS A 51 8.84 22.86 11.30
CA LYS A 51 8.38 22.67 12.69
C LYS A 51 7.71 23.93 13.27
N ASP A 52 8.07 25.11 12.78
CA ASP A 52 7.62 26.40 13.31
C ASP A 52 6.39 26.93 12.54
N LEU A 53 5.86 26.16 11.58
CA LEU A 53 4.61 26.47 10.86
C LEU A 53 3.33 26.39 11.71
N GLY A 54 3.45 26.10 13.01
CA GLY A 54 2.29 25.95 13.90
C GLY A 54 1.42 24.73 13.61
N LEU A 55 1.95 23.72 12.90
CA LEU A 55 1.20 22.49 12.65
C LEU A 55 1.00 21.73 13.97
N ALA A 56 -0.25 21.53 14.35
CA ALA A 56 -0.65 20.82 15.56
C ALA A 56 -1.63 19.66 15.25
N PRO A 57 -1.80 18.66 16.14
CA PRO A 57 -2.72 17.54 15.91
C PRO A 57 -4.14 18.00 15.57
N GLY A 58 -4.67 17.54 14.44
CA GLY A 58 -5.98 17.91 13.91
C GLY A 58 -5.94 19.03 12.86
N LEU A 59 -4.80 19.71 12.70
CA LEU A 59 -4.65 20.76 11.70
C LEU A 59 -4.11 20.23 10.37
N SER A 60 -4.44 20.95 9.31
CA SER A 60 -3.85 20.79 8.00
C SER A 60 -3.62 22.16 7.38
N LEU A 61 -2.54 22.30 6.62
CA LEU A 61 -2.12 23.54 5.99
C LEU A 61 -1.68 23.23 4.56
N PHE A 62 -1.94 24.15 3.62
CA PHE A 62 -1.50 24.03 2.25
C PHE A 62 -0.89 25.34 1.78
N LEU A 63 0.40 25.32 1.45
CA LEU A 63 1.11 26.49 0.94
C LEU A 63 1.43 26.26 -0.53
N ARG A 64 1.18 27.27 -1.36
CA ARG A 64 1.41 27.21 -2.81
C ARG A 64 2.66 28.01 -3.18
N GLY A 65 3.41 27.50 -4.15
CA GLY A 65 4.55 28.21 -4.72
C GLY A 65 5.69 28.50 -3.72
N VAL A 66 5.87 27.66 -2.71
CA VAL A 66 6.93 27.83 -1.70
C VAL A 66 8.29 27.47 -2.28
N LYS A 67 9.31 28.23 -1.85
CA LYS A 67 10.72 27.93 -2.10
C LYS A 67 11.31 27.25 -0.86
N ILE A 68 11.96 26.10 -1.03
CA ILE A 68 12.44 25.26 0.09
C ILE A 68 13.95 25.37 0.30
N THR A 69 14.70 25.78 -0.73
CA THR A 69 16.16 25.93 -0.61
C THR A 69 16.62 27.34 -0.92
N LYS A 70 17.65 27.76 -0.16
CA LYS A 70 18.41 28.99 -0.39
C LYS A 70 19.17 28.96 -1.72
N VAL A 71 19.46 27.76 -2.24
CA VAL A 71 20.19 27.59 -3.50
C VAL A 71 19.32 28.07 -4.66
N SER A 72 19.88 28.94 -5.50
CA SER A 72 19.24 29.43 -6.72
C SER A 72 19.14 28.30 -7.78
N GLY A 73 18.14 28.40 -8.66
CA GLY A 73 17.95 27.45 -9.77
C GLY A 73 16.94 26.32 -9.53
N PHE A 74 16.29 26.28 -8.36
CA PHE A 74 15.20 25.34 -8.09
C PHE A 74 13.83 26.02 -8.18
N GLY A 75 12.84 25.29 -8.70
CA GLY A 75 11.49 25.78 -8.90
C GLY A 75 10.70 26.03 -7.61
N HIS A 76 9.53 26.64 -7.78
CA HIS A 76 8.52 26.78 -6.74
C HIS A 76 7.65 25.52 -6.68
N PHE A 77 7.31 25.08 -5.47
CA PHE A 77 6.53 23.87 -5.25
C PHE A 77 5.37 24.12 -4.28
N ASN A 78 4.44 23.18 -4.18
CA ASN A 78 3.41 23.21 -3.14
C ASN A 78 3.84 22.39 -1.93
N LEU A 79 3.36 22.79 -0.76
CA LEU A 79 3.58 22.11 0.51
C LEU A 79 2.25 21.73 1.13
N ALA A 80 2.01 20.43 1.25
CA ALA A 80 0.88 19.85 1.94
C ALA A 80 1.28 19.40 3.35
N CYS A 81 0.66 20.01 4.35
CA CYS A 81 0.91 19.71 5.76
C CYS A 81 -0.33 19.08 6.39
N LYS A 82 -0.16 17.98 7.13
CA LYS A 82 -1.26 17.35 7.87
C LYS A 82 -0.78 16.66 9.12
N TRP A 83 -1.43 16.96 10.25
CA TRP A 83 -1.27 16.20 11.47
C TRP A 83 -2.60 15.58 11.87
N GLN A 84 -2.65 14.25 11.88
CA GLN A 84 -3.86 13.55 12.29
C GLN A 84 -4.20 13.86 13.76
N ARG A 85 -5.49 14.07 14.04
CA ARG A 85 -6.00 14.30 15.39
C ARG A 85 -5.71 13.09 16.28
N LYS A 86 -5.32 13.34 17.54
CA LYS A 86 -5.26 12.33 18.60
C LYS A 86 -6.66 11.76 18.85
N LEU A 87 -6.84 10.48 18.57
CA LEU A 87 -8.03 9.71 18.92
C LEU A 87 -7.58 8.56 19.82
N GLN A 88 -8.24 8.39 20.97
CA GLN A 88 -8.00 7.27 21.91
C GLN A 88 -6.51 7.05 22.24
N GLY A 89 -5.77 8.13 22.56
CA GLY A 89 -4.37 8.04 23.00
C GLY A 89 -3.33 7.73 21.91
N SER A 90 -3.75 7.39 20.68
CA SER A 90 -2.85 7.12 19.56
C SER A 90 -2.92 8.24 18.52
N ALA A 91 -1.80 8.94 18.33
CA ALA A 91 -1.55 9.72 17.11
C ALA A 91 -0.12 9.51 16.66
N ALA A 92 0.12 9.79 15.38
CA ALA A 92 1.47 10.00 14.89
C ALA A 92 2.17 11.05 15.77
N THR A 93 3.40 10.72 16.18
CA THR A 93 4.27 11.58 16.98
C THR A 93 4.62 12.88 16.26
N GLU A 94 4.50 12.89 14.93
CA GLU A 94 4.84 14.03 14.08
C GLU A 94 3.86 14.17 12.91
N GLY A 95 3.62 15.42 12.50
CA GLY A 95 2.88 15.74 11.29
C GLY A 95 3.60 15.35 10.00
N TRP A 96 2.84 15.26 8.92
CA TRP A 96 3.35 15.14 7.56
C TRP A 96 3.58 16.53 6.98
N PHE A 97 4.75 16.73 6.39
CA PHE A 97 5.10 17.85 5.54
C PHE A 97 5.47 17.27 4.18
N ILE A 98 4.67 17.53 3.15
CA ILE A 98 4.77 16.85 1.86
C ILE A 98 5.01 17.89 0.78
N LEU A 99 6.17 17.81 0.16
CA LEU A 99 6.54 18.56 -1.03
C LEU A 99 5.85 17.95 -2.25
N THR A 100 5.12 18.74 -3.02
CA THR A 100 4.32 18.23 -4.13
C THR A 100 4.09 19.28 -5.22
N ASP A 101 3.85 18.82 -6.45
CA ASP A 101 3.36 19.63 -7.57
C ASP A 101 1.82 19.61 -7.67
N LEU A 102 1.13 18.77 -6.89
CA LEU A 102 -0.32 18.67 -6.89
C LEU A 102 -0.97 19.96 -6.38
N ALA A 103 -2.10 20.34 -6.98
CA ALA A 103 -2.78 21.61 -6.71
C ALA A 103 -3.61 21.63 -5.41
N GLU A 104 -3.93 20.46 -4.84
CA GLU A 104 -4.85 20.32 -3.72
C GLU A 104 -4.26 19.51 -2.57
N LEU A 105 -4.51 20.00 -1.35
CA LEU A 105 -4.13 19.33 -0.11
C LEU A 105 -4.65 17.89 -0.05
N GLN A 106 -5.94 17.69 -0.29
CA GLN A 106 -6.53 16.35 -0.15
C GLN A 106 -5.98 15.37 -1.18
N ALA A 107 -5.71 15.83 -2.40
CA ALA A 107 -5.05 15.01 -3.42
C ALA A 107 -3.65 14.56 -2.96
N ALA A 108 -2.84 15.49 -2.45
CA ALA A 108 -1.49 15.18 -1.95
C ALA A 108 -1.50 14.23 -0.75
N ILE A 109 -2.39 14.46 0.23
CA ILE A 109 -2.53 13.57 1.38
C ILE A 109 -3.01 12.17 0.96
N THR A 110 -3.96 12.10 0.03
CA THR A 110 -4.53 10.83 -0.43
C THR A 110 -3.50 10.03 -1.23
N ALA A 111 -2.76 10.69 -2.12
CA ALA A 111 -1.64 10.07 -2.84
C ALA A 111 -0.56 9.60 -1.85
N TYR A 112 -0.11 10.46 -0.93
CA TYR A 112 0.94 10.10 0.02
C TYR A 112 0.59 8.93 0.95
N LYS A 113 -0.69 8.75 1.29
CA LYS A 113 -1.14 7.57 2.06
C LYS A 113 -0.81 6.24 1.38
N GLN A 114 -0.82 6.18 0.05
CA GLN A 114 -0.51 4.98 -0.72
C GLN A 114 0.98 4.59 -0.62
N ARG A 115 1.85 5.48 -0.12
CA ARG A 115 3.27 5.18 0.09
C ARG A 115 3.47 3.99 1.04
N PHE A 116 2.55 3.77 1.98
CA PHE A 116 2.63 2.63 2.90
C PHE A 116 2.42 1.27 2.22
N ASP A 117 1.89 1.23 0.99
CA ASP A 117 1.65 -0.03 0.25
C ASP A 117 2.96 -0.81 0.00
N ILE A 118 4.10 -0.11 -0.14
CA ILE A 118 5.41 -0.77 -0.29
C ILE A 118 5.84 -1.52 0.98
N GLU A 119 5.40 -1.07 2.16
CA GLU A 119 5.70 -1.75 3.43
C GLU A 119 4.93 -3.06 3.55
N GLU A 120 3.72 -3.12 2.98
CA GLU A 120 2.97 -4.37 2.87
C GLU A 120 3.69 -5.35 1.95
N MET A 121 4.17 -4.89 0.80
CA MET A 121 5.00 -5.70 -0.11
C MET A 121 6.27 -6.23 0.59
N PHE A 122 7.00 -5.38 1.31
CA PHE A 122 8.19 -5.83 2.04
C PHE A 122 7.86 -6.83 3.15
N ARG A 123 6.74 -6.66 3.85
CA ARG A 123 6.28 -7.63 4.84
C ARG A 123 5.98 -8.98 4.19
N ASP A 124 5.28 -8.98 3.06
CA ASP A 124 4.90 -10.17 2.31
C ASP A 124 6.12 -10.92 1.72
N PHE A 125 7.18 -10.20 1.34
CA PHE A 125 8.44 -10.81 0.87
C PHE A 125 9.18 -11.53 1.99
N LYS A 126 9.08 -11.00 3.22
CA LYS A 126 9.69 -11.56 4.43
C LYS A 126 8.75 -12.58 5.06
N THR A 127 8.61 -12.54 6.39
CA THR A 127 7.82 -13.48 7.19
C THR A 127 6.31 -13.44 6.94
N GLY A 128 5.81 -12.45 6.19
CA GLY A 128 4.40 -12.34 5.83
C GLY A 128 3.96 -13.30 4.71
N GLY A 129 4.89 -13.86 3.94
CA GLY A 129 4.57 -14.72 2.81
C GLY A 129 5.72 -15.60 2.34
N TYR A 130 6.75 -15.01 1.72
CA TYR A 130 7.81 -15.76 1.02
C TYR A 130 9.05 -16.09 1.85
N ASN A 131 9.12 -15.63 3.10
CA ASN A 131 10.19 -15.92 4.07
C ASN A 131 11.60 -15.64 3.53
N LEU A 132 11.78 -14.56 2.77
CA LEU A 132 13.06 -14.21 2.15
C LEU A 132 14.24 -14.22 3.14
N GLU A 133 14.05 -13.71 4.36
CA GLU A 133 15.11 -13.61 5.37
C GLU A 133 15.62 -14.98 5.85
N ASP A 134 14.77 -16.01 5.84
CA ASP A 134 15.15 -17.37 6.27
C ASP A 134 15.97 -18.12 5.22
N THR A 135 15.96 -17.65 3.96
CA THR A 135 16.72 -18.29 2.87
C THR A 135 18.23 -18.11 3.00
N LYS A 136 18.68 -17.08 3.75
CA LYS A 136 20.09 -16.73 4.01
C LYS A 136 20.96 -16.59 2.74
N VAL A 137 20.36 -16.37 1.58
CA VAL A 137 21.08 -16.17 0.32
C VAL A 137 21.64 -14.75 0.21
N SER A 138 22.75 -14.59 -0.51
CA SER A 138 23.43 -13.31 -0.72
C SER A 138 23.94 -13.17 -2.17
N GLY A 139 24.41 -11.97 -2.53
CA GLY A 139 24.97 -11.69 -3.86
C GLY A 139 23.98 -11.92 -4.99
N GLU A 140 24.45 -12.49 -6.10
CA GLU A 140 23.64 -12.75 -7.30
C GLU A 140 22.45 -13.68 -7.05
N ARG A 141 22.60 -14.64 -6.13
CA ARG A 141 21.51 -15.55 -5.74
C ARG A 141 20.37 -14.79 -5.08
N LEU A 142 20.68 -13.79 -4.25
CA LEU A 142 19.68 -12.94 -3.63
C LEU A 142 18.95 -12.08 -4.66
N ILE A 143 19.67 -11.48 -5.60
CA ILE A 143 19.08 -10.68 -6.68
C ILE A 143 18.11 -11.55 -7.51
N THR A 144 18.56 -12.75 -7.89
CA THR A 144 17.75 -13.71 -8.65
C THR A 144 16.50 -14.12 -7.87
N LEU A 145 16.63 -14.40 -6.57
CA LEU A 145 15.51 -14.77 -5.71
C LEU A 145 14.50 -13.62 -5.57
N ILE A 146 14.97 -12.38 -5.39
CA ILE A 146 14.10 -11.19 -5.32
C ILE A 146 13.32 -11.03 -6.62
N LEU A 147 13.95 -11.23 -7.78
CA LEU A 147 13.27 -11.17 -9.08
C LEU A 147 12.16 -12.24 -9.19
N LEU A 148 12.46 -13.48 -8.79
CA LEU A 148 11.46 -14.57 -8.77
C LEU A 148 10.30 -14.26 -7.82
N ILE A 149 10.61 -13.76 -6.62
CA ILE A 149 9.61 -13.33 -5.64
C ILE A 149 8.75 -12.21 -6.21
N ALA A 150 9.32 -11.21 -6.89
CA ALA A 150 8.56 -10.12 -7.48
C ALA A 150 7.56 -10.60 -8.55
N LEU A 151 7.98 -11.56 -9.39
CA LEU A 151 7.10 -12.20 -10.39
C LEU A 151 5.98 -13.00 -9.72
N ALA A 152 6.34 -13.83 -8.72
CA ALA A 152 5.38 -14.64 -7.98
C ALA A 152 4.37 -13.76 -7.20
N TYR A 153 4.84 -12.69 -6.57
CA TYR A 153 4.03 -11.72 -5.84
C TYR A 153 3.05 -11.01 -6.77
N THR A 154 3.50 -10.62 -7.96
CA THR A 154 2.65 -9.97 -8.98
C THR A 154 1.56 -10.93 -9.43
N SER A 155 1.91 -12.19 -9.74
CA SER A 155 0.95 -13.23 -10.12
C SER A 155 -0.09 -13.47 -9.02
N ALA A 156 0.36 -13.72 -7.79
CA ALA A 156 -0.53 -13.95 -6.65
C ALA A 156 -1.43 -12.74 -6.37
N THR A 157 -0.91 -11.52 -6.52
CA THR A 157 -1.69 -10.29 -6.35
C THR A 157 -2.79 -10.17 -7.41
N ILE A 158 -2.48 -10.42 -8.69
CA ILE A 158 -3.46 -10.41 -9.78
C ILE A 158 -4.54 -11.46 -9.54
N GLN A 159 -4.16 -12.69 -9.20
CA GLN A 159 -5.09 -13.78 -8.90
C GLN A 159 -5.98 -13.41 -7.72
N GLY A 160 -5.40 -12.88 -6.64
CA GLY A 160 -6.16 -12.41 -5.48
C GLY A 160 -7.16 -11.31 -5.82
N GLN A 161 -6.80 -10.34 -6.66
CA GLN A 161 -7.73 -9.33 -7.14
C GLN A 161 -8.88 -9.95 -7.95
N GLN A 162 -8.62 -10.96 -8.78
CA GLN A 162 -9.68 -11.67 -9.51
C GLN A 162 -10.61 -12.43 -8.57
N ILE A 163 -10.09 -13.13 -7.56
CA ILE A 163 -10.88 -13.81 -6.51
C ILE A 163 -11.80 -12.81 -5.79
N GLN A 164 -11.27 -11.62 -5.48
CA GLN A 164 -12.05 -10.57 -4.82
C GLN A 164 -13.18 -10.05 -5.71
N ARG A 165 -12.90 -9.83 -7.00
CA ARG A 165 -13.92 -9.42 -7.98
C ARG A 165 -15.03 -10.46 -8.13
N LYS A 166 -14.70 -11.74 -7.99
CA LYS A 166 -15.68 -12.85 -7.98
C LYS A 166 -16.50 -12.93 -6.68
N GLY A 167 -16.19 -12.12 -5.66
CA GLY A 167 -16.96 -12.02 -4.42
C GLY A 167 -16.82 -13.20 -3.46
N VAL A 168 -15.82 -14.07 -3.65
CA VAL A 168 -15.65 -15.32 -2.88
C VAL A 168 -14.48 -15.30 -1.91
N GLN A 169 -13.90 -14.13 -1.63
CA GLN A 169 -12.73 -13.98 -0.76
C GLN A 169 -12.94 -14.50 0.67
N GLU A 170 -14.17 -14.48 1.19
CA GLU A 170 -14.49 -14.93 2.55
C GLU A 170 -14.27 -16.44 2.75
N TYR A 171 -14.31 -17.22 1.66
CA TYR A 171 -14.02 -18.65 1.68
C TYR A 171 -12.52 -18.93 1.77
N VAL A 172 -11.69 -18.02 1.23
CA VAL A 172 -10.23 -18.13 1.24
C VAL A 172 -9.64 -17.52 2.52
N GLY A 173 -10.03 -16.28 2.84
CA GLY A 173 -9.62 -15.56 4.03
C GLY A 173 -10.78 -15.39 5.01
N ARG A 174 -11.03 -16.42 5.84
CA ARG A 174 -12.18 -16.42 6.76
C ARG A 174 -12.08 -15.29 7.80
N VAL A 175 -13.14 -14.49 7.90
CA VAL A 175 -13.26 -13.45 8.93
C VAL A 175 -13.44 -14.12 10.30
N LYS A 176 -12.45 -13.95 11.20
CA LYS A 176 -12.50 -14.48 12.58
C LYS A 176 -13.07 -13.48 13.59
N GLU A 177 -13.01 -12.18 13.29
CA GLU A 177 -13.41 -11.08 14.18
C GLU A 177 -14.64 -10.35 13.61
N LYS A 178 -15.82 -10.57 14.20
CA LYS A 178 -17.08 -10.01 13.67
C LYS A 178 -17.19 -8.48 13.78
N SER A 179 -16.49 -7.86 14.73
CA SER A 179 -16.55 -6.42 15.00
C SER A 179 -15.59 -5.58 14.14
N ARG A 180 -14.74 -6.23 13.34
CA ARG A 180 -13.72 -5.53 12.55
C ARG A 180 -14.32 -4.99 11.25
N THR A 181 -14.22 -3.68 11.07
CA THR A 181 -14.68 -3.00 9.85
C THR A 181 -13.59 -2.89 8.77
N THR A 182 -12.32 -3.07 9.15
CA THR A 182 -11.19 -2.97 8.23
C THR A 182 -10.80 -4.30 7.64
N ARG A 183 -10.45 -4.27 6.35
CA ARG A 183 -9.94 -5.43 5.61
C ARG A 183 -8.64 -5.94 6.24
N ARG A 184 -8.54 -7.25 6.44
CA ARG A 184 -7.35 -7.90 7.03
C ARG A 184 -6.34 -8.40 6.00
N HIS A 185 -6.82 -8.96 4.90
CA HIS A 185 -5.98 -9.69 3.96
C HIS A 185 -5.74 -8.89 2.69
N SER A 186 -4.47 -8.74 2.32
CA SER A 186 -4.03 -8.15 1.05
C SER A 186 -4.48 -9.01 -0.13
N SER A 187 -4.45 -8.44 -1.33
CA SER A 187 -4.71 -9.22 -2.55
C SER A 187 -3.70 -10.33 -2.74
N PHE A 188 -2.43 -10.07 -2.45
CA PHE A 188 -1.40 -11.09 -2.39
C PHE A 188 -1.81 -12.29 -1.51
N TYR A 189 -2.21 -12.03 -0.26
CA TYR A 189 -2.61 -13.08 0.67
C TYR A 189 -3.77 -13.92 0.11
N ILE A 190 -4.81 -13.27 -0.43
CA ILE A 190 -5.96 -13.98 -1.01
C ILE A 190 -5.55 -14.83 -2.21
N GLY A 191 -4.63 -14.37 -3.06
CA GLY A 191 -4.14 -15.18 -4.18
C GLY A 191 -3.33 -16.39 -3.71
N LEU A 192 -2.37 -16.17 -2.81
CA LEU A 192 -1.51 -17.21 -2.28
C LEU A 192 -2.31 -18.30 -1.55
N TYR A 193 -3.23 -17.90 -0.67
CA TYR A 193 -4.10 -18.84 0.04
C TYR A 193 -5.20 -19.43 -0.84
N GLY A 194 -5.59 -18.74 -1.91
CA GLY A 194 -6.51 -19.29 -2.91
C GLY A 194 -5.93 -20.55 -3.55
N TYR A 195 -4.64 -20.52 -3.87
CA TYR A 195 -3.93 -21.67 -4.43
C TYR A 195 -3.88 -22.84 -3.43
N THR A 196 -3.51 -22.60 -2.18
CA THR A 196 -3.46 -23.67 -1.16
C THR A 196 -4.84 -24.26 -0.88
N TRP A 197 -5.88 -23.43 -0.88
CA TRP A 197 -7.25 -23.87 -0.64
C TRP A 197 -7.78 -24.79 -1.75
N VAL A 198 -7.49 -24.46 -3.02
CA VAL A 198 -7.85 -25.29 -4.17
C VAL A 198 -7.11 -26.62 -4.12
N SER A 199 -5.78 -26.60 -3.94
CA SER A 199 -4.96 -27.82 -3.92
C SER A 199 -5.34 -28.77 -2.77
N PHE A 200 -5.80 -28.24 -1.63
CA PHE A 200 -6.28 -29.06 -0.52
C PHE A 200 -7.60 -29.79 -0.86
N MET A 201 -8.50 -29.12 -1.57
CA MET A 201 -9.85 -29.64 -1.83
C MET A 201 -9.87 -30.83 -2.79
N ASP A 202 -8.97 -30.85 -3.77
CA ASP A 202 -8.84 -32.00 -4.69
C ASP A 202 -8.56 -33.30 -3.91
N ASN A 203 -7.81 -33.20 -2.80
CA ASN A 203 -7.49 -34.33 -1.92
C ASN A 203 -8.66 -34.71 -0.98
N CYS A 204 -9.60 -33.80 -0.72
CA CYS A 204 -10.70 -34.02 0.24
C CYS A 204 -12.07 -34.21 -0.40
N GLN A 205 -12.16 -34.26 -1.73
CA GLN A 205 -13.42 -34.31 -2.47
C GLN A 205 -14.27 -35.54 -2.12
N SER A 206 -13.63 -36.69 -1.90
CA SER A 206 -14.31 -37.94 -1.50
C SER A 206 -14.95 -37.80 -0.11
N LEU A 207 -14.22 -37.25 0.86
CA LEU A 207 -14.69 -36.99 2.22
C LEU A 207 -15.85 -35.99 2.23
N VAL A 208 -15.75 -34.90 1.47
CA VAL A 208 -16.83 -33.92 1.36
C VAL A 208 -18.09 -34.54 0.77
N THR A 209 -17.94 -35.42 -0.22
CA THR A 209 -19.06 -36.16 -0.82
C THR A 209 -19.74 -37.08 0.20
N GLN A 210 -18.96 -37.77 1.02
CA GLN A 210 -19.50 -38.60 2.11
C GLN A 210 -20.23 -37.76 3.17
N LEU A 211 -19.65 -36.64 3.59
CA LEU A 211 -20.27 -35.71 4.54
C LEU A 211 -21.59 -35.15 4.02
N MET A 212 -21.68 -34.82 2.73
CA MET A 212 -22.93 -34.37 2.10
C MET A 212 -24.03 -35.43 2.11
N ARG A 213 -23.67 -36.73 2.06
CA ARG A 213 -24.62 -37.84 2.19
C ARG A 213 -25.11 -38.02 3.63
N LEU A 214 -24.21 -37.88 4.61
CA LEU A 214 -24.51 -38.01 6.04
C LEU A 214 -25.34 -36.84 6.59
N HIS A 215 -25.19 -35.63 6.02
CA HIS A 215 -25.90 -34.44 6.47
C HIS A 215 -26.69 -33.75 5.34
N PRO A 216 -27.81 -34.35 4.87
CA PRO A 216 -28.60 -33.80 3.77
C PRO A 216 -29.09 -32.36 4.01
N ASN A 217 -29.45 -32.06 5.26
CA ASN A 217 -29.93 -30.77 5.74
C ASN A 217 -28.87 -29.65 5.64
N LYS A 218 -27.58 -30.00 5.45
CA LYS A 218 -26.48 -29.04 5.25
C LYS A 218 -25.99 -28.97 3.80
N ARG A 219 -26.57 -29.77 2.89
CA ARG A 219 -26.14 -29.89 1.48
C ARG A 219 -26.01 -28.56 0.76
N LYS A 220 -26.94 -27.62 1.00
CA LYS A 220 -26.90 -26.26 0.43
C LYS A 220 -25.60 -25.52 0.75
N TYR A 221 -25.11 -25.61 1.98
CA TYR A 221 -23.86 -24.94 2.39
C TYR A 221 -22.63 -25.58 1.73
N TYR A 222 -22.59 -26.91 1.62
CA TYR A 222 -21.53 -27.59 0.89
C TYR A 222 -21.50 -27.21 -0.59
N GLN A 223 -22.67 -27.11 -1.24
CA GLN A 223 -22.79 -26.67 -2.64
C GLN A 223 -22.33 -25.21 -2.84
N GLN A 224 -22.62 -24.32 -1.88
CA GLN A 224 -22.10 -22.95 -1.89
C GLN A 224 -20.57 -22.93 -1.82
N GLY A 225 -19.98 -23.72 -0.92
CA GLY A 225 -18.53 -23.90 -0.84
C GLY A 225 -17.92 -24.43 -2.14
N GLN A 226 -18.50 -25.49 -2.72
CA GLN A 226 -18.05 -26.05 -4.00
C GLN A 226 -18.14 -25.04 -5.15
N ARG A 227 -19.20 -24.21 -5.19
CA ARG A 227 -19.32 -23.13 -6.16
C ARG A 227 -18.21 -22.10 -5.97
N ALA A 228 -17.95 -21.68 -4.73
CA ALA A 228 -16.86 -20.75 -4.42
C ALA A 228 -15.50 -21.32 -4.84
N MET A 229 -15.26 -22.61 -4.62
CA MET A 229 -14.03 -23.29 -5.07
C MET A 229 -13.87 -23.26 -6.59
N ARG A 230 -14.90 -23.60 -7.36
CA ARG A 230 -14.82 -23.53 -8.84
C ARG A 230 -14.54 -22.11 -9.34
N LEU A 231 -15.07 -21.11 -8.65
CA LEU A 231 -14.80 -19.71 -8.95
C LEU A 231 -13.35 -19.32 -8.63
N VAL A 232 -12.76 -19.87 -7.57
CA VAL A 232 -11.34 -19.68 -7.24
C VAL A 232 -10.44 -20.48 -8.20
N GLN A 233 -10.77 -21.74 -8.52
CA GLN A 233 -10.05 -22.58 -9.49
C GLN A 233 -9.92 -21.89 -10.85
N SER A 234 -11.00 -21.29 -11.35
CA SER A 234 -11.00 -20.56 -12.63
C SER A 234 -10.23 -19.22 -12.62
N VAL A 235 -9.39 -18.97 -11.61
CA VAL A 235 -8.44 -17.84 -11.55
C VAL A 235 -7.02 -18.31 -11.86
N PHE A 236 -6.73 -19.60 -11.66
CA PHE A 236 -5.45 -20.24 -11.92
C PHE A 236 -5.49 -20.95 -13.27
#